data_AF-A0A9W7LJ85-F1
#
_entry.id   AF-A0A9W7LJ85-F1
#
_cell.length_a   1.000
_cell.length_b   1.000
_cell.length_c   1.000
_cell.angle_alpha   90.00
_cell.angle_beta   90.00
_cell.angle_gamma   90.00
#
_symmetry.space_group_name_H-M   'P 1'
#
loop_
_entity.id
_entity.type
_entity.pdbx_description
1 polymer ?
#
loop_
_entity_poly.entity_id
_entity_poly.type
_entity_poly.pdbx_seq_one_letter_code
_entity_poly.pdbx_strand_id
1 'polypeptide(L)'
;MNLLGGVFQAKDDKACREMKILISRLLREDSVEDDNRFDVSKDTLYHLCHICFSALVLCLSEAIGTDGSKRDRGVLMAEIAREADNLQWIVDILIEKRMANDFVKLWADQRELAELHSKIPTMYRHEISRITAQVCIAIGRGNILVPKESWFLLLSTWLDALYEDFGWMRRAYKSVDKKLVEDGLSRTILTLSLRQQQIILLNWFDRYLNKGDECPNIKRAFEVWWRRAFIRQYTDVEDGSQLQITVCSYPN
;
A
#
# COMPACT_ATOMS: atom_id res chain seq x y z
N MET A 1 -17.87 26.43 0.81
CA MET A 1 -17.18 25.50 -0.11
C MET A 1 -15.71 25.48 0.31
N ASN A 2 -15.19 24.33 0.76
CA ASN A 2 -13.80 24.23 1.23
C ASN A 2 -12.84 24.21 0.01
N LEU A 3 -11.69 24.87 0.11
CA LEU A 3 -10.64 24.97 -0.92
C LEU A 3 -10.33 23.60 -1.55
N LEU A 4 -10.15 22.57 -0.72
CA LEU A 4 -9.85 21.20 -1.17
C LEU A 4 -10.99 20.58 -1.98
N GLY A 5 -12.24 20.86 -1.59
CA GLY A 5 -13.42 20.41 -2.34
C GLY A 5 -13.54 21.09 -3.71
N GLY A 6 -13.04 22.33 -3.84
CA GLY A 6 -12.96 23.02 -5.13
C GLY A 6 -12.00 22.34 -6.11
N VAL A 7 -10.88 21.80 -5.62
CA VAL A 7 -9.94 21.00 -6.42
C VAL A 7 -10.60 19.71 -6.93
N PHE A 8 -11.38 19.03 -6.08
CA PHE A 8 -12.08 17.79 -6.46
C PHE A 8 -13.17 18.01 -7.53
N GLN A 9 -13.73 19.21 -7.60
CA GLN A 9 -14.77 19.58 -8.57
C GLN A 9 -14.20 20.23 -9.84
N ALA A 10 -12.87 20.38 -9.94
CA ALA A 10 -12.23 20.99 -11.09
C ALA A 10 -12.49 20.16 -12.36
N LYS A 11 -12.84 20.86 -13.45
CA LYS A 11 -13.06 20.26 -14.78
C LYS A 11 -11.82 20.26 -15.66
N ASP A 12 -10.85 21.13 -15.35
CA ASP A 12 -9.60 21.25 -16.08
C ASP A 12 -8.49 20.53 -15.29
N ASP A 13 -7.97 19.44 -15.86
CA ASP A 13 -6.96 18.61 -15.20
C ASP A 13 -5.64 19.34 -14.98
N LYS A 14 -5.29 20.30 -15.86
CA LYS A 14 -4.05 21.06 -15.73
C LYS A 14 -4.16 22.04 -14.56
N ALA A 15 -5.23 22.82 -14.51
CA ALA A 15 -5.50 23.73 -13.41
C ALA A 15 -5.65 22.99 -12.08
N CYS A 16 -6.30 21.81 -12.09
CA CYS A 16 -6.39 20.95 -10.91
C CYS A 16 -5.00 20.55 -10.40
N ARG A 17 -4.12 20.04 -11.26
CA ARG A 17 -2.74 19.68 -10.89
C ARG A 17 -1.93 20.87 -10.38
N GLU A 18 -1.99 22.02 -11.05
CA GLU A 18 -1.30 23.24 -10.62
C GLU A 18 -1.77 23.69 -9.24
N MET A 19 -3.08 23.61 -8.97
CA MET A 19 -3.65 23.97 -7.68
C MET A 19 -3.28 22.97 -6.58
N LYS A 20 -3.24 21.66 -6.86
CA LYS A 20 -2.73 20.65 -5.93
C LYS A 20 -1.30 20.94 -5.51
N ILE A 21 -0.42 21.24 -6.47
CA ILE A 21 0.99 21.59 -6.21
C ILE A 21 1.10 22.85 -5.35
N LEU A 22 0.35 23.90 -5.71
CA LEU A 22 0.37 25.16 -4.97
C LEU A 22 -0.11 24.97 -3.53
N ILE A 23 -1.24 24.29 -3.34
CA ILE A 23 -1.81 24.04 -2.01
C ILE A 23 -0.86 23.19 -1.17
N SER A 24 -0.32 22.09 -1.70
CA SER A 24 0.67 21.27 -0.97
C SER A 24 1.88 22.09 -0.55
N ARG A 25 2.39 22.97 -1.43
CA ARG A 25 3.51 23.85 -1.09
C ARG A 25 3.15 24.80 0.06
N LEU A 26 2.01 25.49 -0.03
CA LEU A 26 1.55 26.42 1.01
C LEU A 26 1.36 25.70 2.35
N LEU A 27 0.72 24.53 2.35
CA LEU A 27 0.52 23.74 3.55
C LEU A 27 1.82 23.31 4.22
N ARG A 28 2.90 23.13 3.44
CA ARG A 28 4.23 22.81 3.97
C ARG A 28 4.93 24.05 4.53
N GLU A 29 4.82 25.20 3.88
CA GLU A 29 5.40 26.47 4.32
C GLU A 29 4.76 26.96 5.64
N ASP A 30 3.46 26.76 5.81
CA ASP A 30 2.69 27.09 7.04
C ASP A 30 3.11 26.27 8.28
N SER A 31 4.07 25.34 8.17
CA SER A 31 4.55 24.55 9.30
C SER A 31 5.70 25.19 10.07
N VAL A 32 6.26 26.30 9.59
CA VAL A 32 7.52 26.86 10.11
C VAL A 32 7.29 27.96 11.14
N GLU A 33 6.52 29.02 10.89
CA GLU A 33 6.43 30.18 11.81
C GLU A 33 5.16 31.02 11.54
N ASP A 34 4.01 30.78 12.21
CA ASP A 34 3.01 31.83 12.53
C ASP A 34 1.83 31.31 13.40
N ASP A 35 1.22 32.20 14.20
CA ASP A 35 0.03 31.99 15.04
C ASP A 35 -1.28 31.95 14.20
N ASN A 36 -1.18 32.23 12.89
CA ASN A 36 -2.29 32.28 11.95
C ASN A 36 -2.27 31.08 10.97
N ARG A 37 -2.16 29.89 11.56
CA ARG A 37 -1.97 28.63 10.84
C ARG A 37 -3.20 28.28 10.00
N PHE A 38 -3.03 28.12 8.68
CA PHE A 38 -4.05 27.51 7.83
C PHE A 38 -4.16 26.02 8.19
N ASP A 39 -4.99 25.72 9.19
CA ASP A 39 -5.19 24.35 9.66
C ASP A 39 -6.26 23.66 8.82
N VAL A 40 -5.82 22.68 8.04
CA VAL A 40 -6.74 21.82 7.30
C VAL A 40 -7.33 20.82 8.27
N SER A 41 -8.63 20.96 8.53
CA SER A 41 -9.35 20.05 9.42
C SER A 41 -9.18 18.58 8.99
N LYS A 42 -8.84 17.74 9.99
CA LYS A 42 -8.83 16.28 9.89
C LYS A 42 -10.10 15.76 9.23
N ASP A 43 -11.25 16.21 9.72
CA ASP A 43 -12.55 15.72 9.28
C ASP A 43 -12.81 16.03 7.81
N THR A 44 -12.32 17.17 7.31
CA THR A 44 -12.39 17.48 5.87
C THR A 44 -11.57 16.49 5.06
N LEU A 45 -10.31 16.23 5.44
CA LEU A 45 -9.44 15.32 4.70
C LEU A 45 -10.03 13.91 4.66
N TYR A 46 -10.52 13.42 5.79
CA TYR A 46 -11.15 12.10 5.85
C TYR A 46 -12.48 12.04 5.10
N HIS A 47 -13.28 13.11 5.12
CA HIS A 47 -14.48 13.21 4.29
C HIS A 47 -14.14 13.11 2.80
N LEU A 48 -13.09 13.79 2.34
CA LEU A 48 -12.61 13.70 0.95
C LEU A 48 -12.09 12.29 0.61
N CYS A 49 -11.41 11.61 1.54
CA CYS A 49 -11.05 10.20 1.35
C CYS A 49 -12.31 9.33 1.10
N HIS A 50 -13.37 9.50 1.90
CA HIS A 50 -14.62 8.75 1.73
C HIS A 50 -15.32 9.05 0.40
N ILE A 51 -15.25 10.30 -0.08
CA ILE A 51 -15.73 10.65 -1.42
C ILE A 51 -14.95 9.87 -2.48
N CYS A 52 -13.61 9.87 -2.43
CA CYS A 52 -12.79 9.09 -3.36
C CYS A 52 -13.11 7.59 -3.30
N PHE A 53 -13.23 7.01 -2.10
CA PHE A 53 -13.55 5.58 -1.96
C PHE A 53 -14.88 5.24 -2.63
N SER A 54 -15.92 6.02 -2.34
CA SER A 54 -17.27 5.79 -2.91
C SER A 54 -17.26 5.93 -4.43
N ALA A 55 -16.55 6.92 -4.96
CA ALA A 55 -16.42 7.12 -6.40
C ALA A 55 -15.63 5.99 -7.07
N LEU A 56 -14.54 5.52 -6.45
CA LEU A 56 -13.75 4.39 -6.95
C LEU A 56 -14.58 3.09 -6.96
N VAL A 57 -15.33 2.79 -5.90
CA VAL A 57 -16.22 1.62 -5.85
C VAL A 57 -17.25 1.67 -6.98
N LEU A 58 -17.87 2.84 -7.20
CA LEU A 58 -18.82 3.03 -8.30
C LEU A 58 -18.16 2.81 -9.67
N CYS A 59 -17.02 3.45 -9.93
CA CYS A 59 -16.30 3.35 -11.20
C CYS A 59 -15.87 1.90 -11.50
N LEU A 60 -15.34 1.17 -10.50
CA LEU A 60 -14.92 -0.21 -10.68
C LEU A 60 -16.12 -1.16 -10.87
N SER A 61 -17.22 -0.93 -10.14
CA SER A 61 -18.45 -1.72 -10.30
C SER A 61 -19.02 -1.57 -11.70
N GLU A 62 -19.06 -0.34 -12.22
CA GLU A 62 -19.49 -0.08 -13.60
C GLU A 62 -18.54 -0.72 -14.61
N ALA A 63 -17.23 -0.66 -14.38
CA ALA A 63 -16.24 -1.27 -15.25
C ALA A 63 -16.38 -2.81 -15.32
N ILE A 64 -16.82 -3.48 -14.24
CA ILE A 64 -17.08 -4.93 -14.24
C ILE A 64 -18.41 -5.24 -14.96
N GLY A 65 -19.45 -4.42 -14.77
CA GLY A 65 -20.78 -4.66 -15.33
C GLY A 65 -20.95 -4.34 -16.82
N THR A 66 -19.88 -4.03 -17.56
CA THR A 66 -19.95 -3.57 -18.97
C THR A 66 -20.14 -4.67 -20.02
N ASP A 67 -20.69 -5.83 -19.66
CA ASP A 67 -21.08 -6.88 -20.62
C ASP A 67 -22.21 -6.46 -21.60
N GLY A 68 -22.70 -5.22 -21.52
CA GLY A 68 -23.63 -4.66 -22.51
C GLY A 68 -23.94 -3.16 -22.42
N SER A 69 -23.14 -2.35 -21.71
CA SER A 69 -23.44 -0.92 -21.45
C SER A 69 -22.55 0.06 -22.23
N LYS A 70 -23.15 1.19 -22.61
CA LYS A 70 -22.74 2.22 -23.59
C LYS A 70 -21.62 3.19 -23.14
N ARG A 71 -21.00 3.01 -21.96
CA ARG A 71 -20.06 3.99 -21.42
C ARG A 71 -18.64 3.73 -21.93
N ASP A 72 -17.99 4.77 -22.43
CA ASP A 72 -16.65 4.68 -23.00
C ASP A 72 -15.64 4.23 -21.92
N ARG A 73 -14.94 3.12 -22.18
CA ARG A 73 -13.90 2.59 -21.31
C ARG A 73 -12.79 3.61 -21.05
N GLY A 74 -12.51 4.49 -22.01
CA GLY A 74 -11.55 5.58 -21.84
C GLY A 74 -11.99 6.59 -20.78
N VAL A 75 -13.29 6.89 -20.71
CA VAL A 75 -13.86 7.80 -19.70
C VAL A 75 -13.77 7.16 -18.31
N LEU A 76 -14.16 5.89 -18.16
CA LEU A 76 -14.04 5.17 -16.89
C LEU A 76 -12.58 5.08 -16.42
N MET A 77 -11.64 4.84 -17.34
CA MET A 77 -10.21 4.84 -17.03
C MET A 77 -9.75 6.19 -16.47
N ALA A 78 -10.17 7.28 -17.12
CA ALA A 78 -9.82 8.63 -16.68
C ALA A 78 -10.44 8.98 -15.32
N GLU A 79 -11.67 8.57 -15.07
CA GLU A 79 -12.34 8.75 -13.77
C GLU A 79 -11.62 7.98 -12.65
N ILE A 80 -11.30 6.69 -12.86
CA ILE A 80 -10.53 5.88 -11.88
C ILE A 80 -9.17 6.53 -11.59
N ALA A 81 -8.43 6.92 -12.63
CA ALA A 81 -7.14 7.55 -12.48
C ALA A 81 -7.24 8.88 -11.72
N ARG A 82 -8.26 9.69 -11.99
CA ARG A 82 -8.50 10.97 -11.30
C ARG A 82 -8.81 10.76 -9.83
N GLU A 83 -9.70 9.83 -9.48
CA GLU A 83 -10.05 9.60 -8.07
C GLU A 83 -8.90 8.97 -7.28
N ALA A 84 -8.10 8.11 -7.91
CA ALA A 84 -6.88 7.60 -7.31
C ALA A 84 -5.80 8.69 -7.12
N ASP A 85 -5.64 9.62 -8.07
CA ASP A 85 -4.73 10.77 -7.95
C ASP A 85 -5.20 11.78 -6.89
N ASN A 86 -6.52 12.02 -6.79
CA ASN A 86 -7.12 12.80 -5.70
C ASN A 86 -6.80 12.18 -4.35
N LEU A 87 -6.98 10.87 -4.22
CA LEU A 87 -6.72 10.16 -2.98
C LEU A 87 -5.23 10.16 -2.61
N GLN A 88 -4.32 9.90 -3.56
CA GLN A 88 -2.87 10.00 -3.34
C GLN A 88 -2.47 11.38 -2.81
N TRP A 89 -3.03 12.44 -3.38
CA TRP A 89 -2.76 13.82 -2.94
C TRP A 89 -3.25 14.09 -1.51
N ILE A 90 -4.46 13.64 -1.16
CA ILE A 90 -4.96 13.78 0.23
C ILE A 90 -4.10 12.98 1.21
N VAL A 91 -3.63 11.80 0.82
CA VAL A 91 -2.73 10.97 1.63
C VAL A 91 -1.38 11.66 1.85
N ASP A 92 -0.83 12.33 0.85
CA ASP A 92 0.39 13.14 1.01
C ASP A 92 0.18 14.23 2.07
N ILE A 93 -0.92 14.97 2.01
CA ILE A 93 -1.26 15.99 3.01
C ILE A 93 -1.39 15.37 4.42
N LEU A 94 -2.07 14.23 4.52
CA LEU A 94 -2.22 13.50 5.79
C LEU A 94 -0.87 13.04 6.35
N ILE A 95 0.07 12.61 5.50
CA ILE A 95 1.42 12.20 5.91
C ILE A 95 2.20 13.42 6.38
N GLU A 96 2.22 14.50 5.60
CA GLU A 96 2.94 15.75 5.93
C GLU A 96 2.46 16.35 7.25
N LYS A 97 1.15 16.32 7.50
CA LYS A 97 0.55 16.83 8.75
C LYS A 97 0.56 15.82 9.90
N ARG A 98 1.14 14.62 9.70
CA ARG A 98 1.21 13.51 10.70
C ARG A 98 -0.17 13.03 11.18
N MET A 99 -1.13 13.00 10.26
CA MET A 99 -2.53 12.62 10.51
C MET A 99 -2.95 11.34 9.79
N ALA A 100 -2.02 10.64 9.13
CA ALA A 100 -2.29 9.47 8.29
C ALA A 100 -2.48 8.13 9.05
N ASN A 101 -2.35 8.10 10.38
CA ASN A 101 -2.46 6.85 11.14
C ASN A 101 -3.84 6.18 10.99
N ASP A 102 -4.92 6.97 11.03
CA ASP A 102 -6.29 6.43 10.87
C ASP A 102 -6.60 6.09 9.40
N PHE A 103 -5.94 6.77 8.46
CA PHE A 103 -6.04 6.46 7.04
C PHE A 103 -5.58 5.03 6.74
N VAL A 104 -4.51 4.54 7.40
CA VAL A 104 -4.06 3.15 7.22
C VAL A 104 -5.16 2.16 7.57
N LYS A 105 -5.91 2.40 8.64
CA LYS A 105 -7.03 1.54 9.04
C LYS A 105 -8.16 1.61 8.02
N LEU A 106 -8.58 2.83 7.66
CA LEU A 106 -9.63 3.03 6.66
C LEU A 106 -9.30 2.38 5.32
N TRP A 107 -8.05 2.52 4.87
CA TRP A 107 -7.57 1.90 3.64
C TRP A 107 -7.54 0.37 3.76
N ALA A 108 -7.03 -0.16 4.86
CA ALA A 108 -7.04 -1.60 5.13
C ALA A 108 -8.45 -2.21 5.18
N ASP A 109 -9.46 -1.43 5.59
CA ASP A 109 -10.87 -1.84 5.64
C ASP A 109 -11.59 -1.82 4.29
N GLN A 110 -10.98 -1.30 3.22
CA GLN A 110 -11.56 -1.24 1.87
C GLN A 110 -11.56 -2.60 1.13
N ARG A 111 -12.16 -3.64 1.74
CA ARG A 111 -12.18 -5.00 1.19
C ARG A 111 -13.00 -5.12 -0.10
N GLU A 112 -14.18 -4.50 -0.13
CA GLU A 112 -15.03 -4.45 -1.33
C GLU A 112 -14.27 -3.82 -2.51
N LEU A 113 -13.59 -2.69 -2.26
CA LEU A 113 -12.80 -2.04 -3.29
C LEU A 113 -11.65 -2.92 -3.79
N ALA A 114 -10.96 -3.63 -2.90
CA ALA A 114 -9.91 -4.59 -3.28
C ALA A 114 -10.46 -5.77 -4.10
N GLU A 115 -11.65 -6.27 -3.77
CA GLU A 115 -12.33 -7.33 -4.54
C GLU A 115 -12.71 -6.85 -5.94
N LEU A 116 -13.27 -5.64 -6.08
CA LEU A 116 -13.58 -5.03 -7.37
C LEU A 116 -12.31 -4.77 -8.18
N HIS A 117 -11.27 -4.23 -7.53
CA HIS A 117 -9.96 -3.98 -8.12
C HIS A 117 -9.43 -5.25 -8.80
N SER A 118 -9.47 -6.40 -8.11
CA SER A 118 -8.95 -7.67 -8.63
C SER A 118 -9.56 -8.14 -9.96
N LYS A 119 -10.77 -7.66 -10.30
CA LYS A 119 -11.54 -8.07 -11.49
C LYS A 119 -11.31 -7.18 -12.72
N ILE A 120 -10.66 -6.03 -12.56
CA ILE A 120 -10.43 -5.05 -13.62
C ILE A 120 -9.01 -5.20 -14.21
N PRO A 121 -8.77 -4.96 -15.52
CA PRO A 121 -7.41 -5.04 -16.05
C PRO A 121 -6.46 -4.02 -15.41
N THR A 122 -5.20 -4.43 -15.15
CA THR A 122 -4.18 -3.62 -14.47
C THR A 122 -4.03 -2.19 -15.03
N MET A 123 -4.14 -2.01 -16.34
CA MET A 123 -4.01 -0.69 -16.97
C MET A 123 -5.03 0.34 -16.47
N TYR A 124 -6.19 -0.07 -15.95
CA TYR A 124 -7.19 0.83 -15.37
C TYR A 124 -6.99 1.07 -13.87
N ARG A 125 -6.44 0.10 -13.14
CA ARG A 125 -6.51 0.04 -11.67
C ARG A 125 -5.17 0.29 -10.97
N HIS A 126 -4.05 0.27 -11.69
CA HIS A 126 -2.70 0.38 -11.09
C HIS A 126 -2.50 1.67 -10.27
N GLU A 127 -3.21 2.75 -10.61
CA GLU A 127 -3.22 4.00 -9.83
C GLU A 127 -3.76 3.81 -8.41
N ILE A 128 -4.67 2.86 -8.20
CA ILE A 128 -5.18 2.53 -6.87
C ILE A 128 -4.09 1.81 -6.06
N SER A 129 -3.38 0.88 -6.68
CA SER A 129 -2.26 0.16 -6.04
C SER A 129 -1.11 1.08 -5.63
N ARG A 130 -0.97 2.24 -6.29
CA ARG A 130 0.01 3.27 -5.90
C ARG A 130 -0.28 3.87 -4.52
N ILE A 131 -1.53 3.97 -4.10
CA ILE A 131 -1.90 4.43 -2.75
C ILE A 131 -1.32 3.47 -1.70
N THR A 132 -1.46 2.16 -1.93
CA THR A 132 -0.84 1.14 -1.05
C THR A 132 0.68 1.30 -1.03
N ALA A 133 1.34 1.49 -2.17
CA ALA A 133 2.79 1.71 -2.22
C ALA A 133 3.22 2.98 -1.45
N GLN A 134 2.50 4.08 -1.60
CA GLN A 134 2.72 5.33 -0.87
C GLN A 134 2.63 5.12 0.64
N VAL A 135 1.61 4.41 1.11
CA VAL A 135 1.46 4.03 2.53
C VAL A 135 2.60 3.13 3.00
N CYS A 136 3.01 2.14 2.20
CA CYS A 136 4.14 1.26 2.52
C CYS A 136 5.45 2.05 2.70
N ILE A 137 5.73 3.00 1.80
CA ILE A 137 6.89 3.89 1.88
C ILE A 137 6.83 4.73 3.16
N ALA A 138 5.68 5.34 3.42
CA ALA A 138 5.50 6.24 4.56
C ALA A 138 5.67 5.51 5.91
N ILE A 139 5.14 4.29 6.04
CA ILE A 139 5.36 3.45 7.22
C ILE A 139 6.83 3.01 7.30
N GLY A 140 7.42 2.56 6.19
CA GLY A 140 8.81 2.09 6.13
C GLY A 140 9.87 3.15 6.46
N ARG A 141 9.53 4.43 6.23
CA ARG A 141 10.31 5.60 6.62
C ARG A 141 10.02 6.11 8.03
N GLY A 142 8.98 5.60 8.69
CA GLY A 142 8.54 6.05 10.01
C GLY A 142 7.73 7.36 9.99
N ASN A 143 7.26 7.80 8.82
CA ASN A 143 6.37 8.96 8.70
C ASN A 143 4.95 8.64 9.21
N ILE A 144 4.56 7.36 9.11
CA ILE A 144 3.32 6.82 9.68
C ILE A 144 3.69 5.77 10.71
N LEU A 145 3.11 5.88 11.92
CA LEU A 145 3.32 4.91 12.99
C LEU A 145 1.98 4.24 13.30
N VAL A 146 1.89 2.95 13.01
CA VAL A 146 0.68 2.14 13.22
C VAL A 146 0.98 0.87 13.99
N PRO A 147 0.00 0.34 14.76
CA PRO A 147 0.11 -0.99 15.36
C PRO A 147 0.36 -2.07 14.29
N LYS A 148 1.00 -3.17 14.71
CA LYS A 148 1.33 -4.30 13.83
C LYS A 148 0.07 -4.92 13.21
N GLU A 149 -1.03 -4.89 13.93
CA GLU A 149 -2.34 -5.39 13.54
C GLU A 149 -2.90 -4.60 12.36
N SER A 150 -2.83 -3.26 12.42
CA SER A 150 -3.26 -2.38 11.32
C SER A 150 -2.43 -2.62 10.06
N TRP A 151 -1.12 -2.80 10.21
CA TRP A 151 -0.23 -3.12 9.10
C TRP A 151 -0.53 -4.50 8.50
N PHE A 152 -0.76 -5.51 9.34
CA PHE A 152 -1.12 -6.84 8.88
C PHE A 152 -2.46 -6.84 8.13
N LEU A 153 -3.45 -6.09 8.60
CA LEU A 153 -4.73 -5.93 7.91
C LEU A 153 -4.54 -5.25 6.55
N LEU A 154 -3.74 -4.19 6.49
CA LEU A 154 -3.41 -3.50 5.24
C LEU A 154 -2.81 -4.48 4.22
N LEU A 155 -1.82 -5.28 4.64
CA LEU A 155 -1.22 -6.29 3.76
C LEU A 155 -2.23 -7.38 3.36
N SER A 156 -3.08 -7.82 4.28
CA SER A 156 -4.07 -8.86 3.99
C SER A 156 -5.09 -8.40 2.93
N THR A 157 -5.42 -7.10 2.90
CA THR A 157 -6.36 -6.54 1.93
C THR A 157 -5.69 -6.18 0.60
N TRP A 158 -4.50 -5.59 0.62
CA TRP A 158 -3.94 -4.90 -0.56
C TRP A 158 -2.64 -5.47 -1.11
N LEU A 159 -2.00 -6.42 -0.45
CA LEU A 159 -0.68 -6.91 -0.88
C LEU A 159 -0.75 -7.65 -2.23
N ASP A 160 -1.78 -8.45 -2.45
CA ASP A 160 -1.96 -9.15 -3.73
C ASP A 160 -2.19 -8.16 -4.88
N ALA A 161 -3.02 -7.13 -4.67
CA ALA A 161 -3.21 -6.04 -5.65
C ALA A 161 -1.89 -5.32 -5.96
N LEU A 162 -1.09 -5.02 -4.93
CA LEU A 162 0.23 -4.42 -5.10
C LEU A 162 1.16 -5.35 -5.90
N TYR A 163 1.16 -6.65 -5.64
CA TYR A 163 1.97 -7.62 -6.39
C TYR A 163 1.60 -7.70 -7.87
N GLU A 164 0.31 -7.80 -8.20
CA GLU A 164 -0.15 -7.92 -9.58
C GLU A 164 0.11 -6.67 -10.41
N ASP A 165 0.02 -5.50 -9.78
CA ASP A 165 0.16 -4.22 -10.49
C ASP A 165 1.60 -3.67 -10.46
N PHE A 166 2.50 -4.23 -9.64
CA PHE A 166 3.85 -3.68 -9.42
C PHE A 166 4.66 -3.53 -10.70
N GLY A 167 4.64 -4.53 -11.58
CA GLY A 167 5.31 -4.48 -12.87
C GLY A 167 4.83 -3.34 -13.76
N TRP A 168 3.52 -3.06 -13.74
CA TRP A 168 2.92 -1.92 -14.44
C TRP A 168 3.33 -0.59 -13.81
N MET A 169 3.22 -0.48 -12.48
CA MET A 169 3.65 0.70 -11.72
C MET A 169 5.12 1.04 -11.99
N ARG A 170 5.98 0.01 -12.07
CA ARG A 170 7.41 0.13 -12.38
C ARG A 170 7.70 0.69 -13.77
N ARG A 171 6.87 0.38 -14.76
CA ARG A 171 7.02 0.85 -16.15
C ARG A 171 6.38 2.21 -16.39
N ALA A 172 5.15 2.37 -15.92
CA ALA A 172 4.33 3.55 -16.21
C ALA A 172 4.82 4.80 -15.48
N TYR A 173 5.54 4.63 -14.37
CA TYR A 173 5.81 5.74 -13.46
C TYR A 173 7.29 5.83 -13.08
N LYS A 174 7.94 6.93 -13.49
CA LYS A 174 9.36 7.20 -13.19
C LYS A 174 9.63 7.63 -11.74
N SER A 175 8.61 8.07 -10.99
CA SER A 175 8.78 8.74 -9.68
C SER A 175 8.40 7.91 -8.45
N VAL A 176 7.82 6.70 -8.59
CA VAL A 176 7.71 5.77 -7.46
C VAL A 176 9.08 5.13 -7.33
N ASP A 177 9.79 5.51 -6.28
CA ASP A 177 11.06 4.87 -5.96
C ASP A 177 10.76 3.45 -5.46
N LYS A 178 10.75 2.51 -6.41
CA LYS A 178 10.50 1.09 -6.21
C LYS A 178 11.29 0.53 -5.02
N LYS A 179 12.50 1.03 -4.80
CA LYS A 179 13.37 0.58 -3.74
C LYS A 179 12.81 0.97 -2.38
N LEU A 180 12.18 2.13 -2.26
CA LEU A 180 11.50 2.53 -1.03
C LEU A 180 10.27 1.67 -0.76
N VAL A 181 9.54 1.25 -1.80
CA VAL A 181 8.40 0.32 -1.62
C VAL A 181 8.90 -1.01 -1.09
N GLU A 182 9.94 -1.58 -1.73
CA GLU A 182 10.57 -2.84 -1.36
C GLU A 182 11.18 -2.80 0.05
N ASP A 183 11.91 -1.72 0.36
CA ASP A 183 12.51 -1.49 1.69
C ASP A 183 11.42 -1.31 2.75
N GLY A 184 10.36 -0.56 2.42
CA GLY A 184 9.23 -0.33 3.30
C GLY A 184 8.53 -1.64 3.64
N LEU A 185 8.12 -2.41 2.62
CA LEU A 185 7.54 -3.74 2.77
C LEU A 185 8.46 -4.68 3.58
N SER A 186 9.74 -4.74 3.22
CA SER A 186 10.71 -5.63 3.87
C SER A 186 10.83 -5.33 5.36
N ARG A 187 10.98 -4.06 5.73
CA ARG A 187 11.12 -3.63 7.13
C ARG A 187 9.87 -3.96 7.93
N THR A 188 8.69 -3.61 7.41
CA THR A 188 7.44 -3.74 8.14
C THR A 188 7.00 -5.21 8.27
N ILE A 189 7.15 -6.03 7.22
CA ILE A 189 6.91 -7.47 7.28
C ILE A 189 7.75 -8.12 8.39
N LEU A 190 9.04 -7.78 8.49
CA LEU A 190 9.94 -8.32 9.51
C LEU A 190 9.60 -7.93 10.96
N THR A 191 8.66 -6.99 11.17
CA THR A 191 8.15 -6.63 12.51
C THR A 191 6.94 -7.46 12.95
N LEU A 192 6.27 -8.14 12.02
CA LEU A 192 5.12 -9.00 12.28
C LEU A 192 5.52 -10.26 13.08
N SER A 193 4.54 -11.04 13.55
CA SER A 193 4.83 -12.35 14.16
C SER A 193 5.45 -13.32 13.13
N LEU A 194 6.23 -14.31 13.58
CA LEU A 194 6.85 -15.30 12.68
C LEU A 194 5.81 -16.03 11.80
N ARG A 195 4.62 -16.31 12.34
CA ARG A 195 3.51 -16.93 11.61
C ARG A 195 3.01 -16.05 10.46
N GLN A 196 2.81 -14.76 10.73
CA GLN A 196 2.39 -13.80 9.71
C GLN A 196 3.48 -13.58 8.65
N GLN A 197 4.75 -13.48 9.09
CA GLN A 197 5.90 -13.41 8.18
C GLN A 197 5.92 -14.61 7.24
N GLN A 198 5.75 -15.83 7.75
CA GLN A 198 5.71 -17.05 6.94
C GLN A 198 4.63 -17.00 5.85
N ILE A 199 3.39 -16.63 6.21
CA ILE A 199 2.28 -16.55 5.24
C ILE A 199 2.63 -15.59 4.10
N ILE A 200 3.08 -14.39 4.45
CA ILE A 200 3.39 -13.34 3.47
C ILE A 200 4.59 -13.72 2.60
N LEU A 201 5.68 -14.20 3.22
CA LEU A 201 6.94 -14.47 2.53
C LEU A 201 6.88 -15.71 1.65
N LEU A 202 6.09 -16.72 2.00
CA LEU A 202 5.86 -17.88 1.13
C LEU A 202 4.95 -17.53 -0.06
N ASN A 203 3.91 -16.71 0.14
CA ASN A 203 3.10 -16.19 -0.97
C ASN A 203 3.97 -15.34 -1.92
N TRP A 204 4.80 -14.44 -1.37
CA TRP A 204 5.77 -13.70 -2.17
C TRP A 204 6.73 -14.60 -2.94
N PHE A 205 7.27 -15.64 -2.29
CA PHE A 205 8.22 -16.56 -2.92
C PHE A 205 7.62 -17.23 -4.16
N ASP A 206 6.41 -17.77 -4.03
CA ASP A 206 5.68 -18.37 -5.16
C ASP A 206 5.49 -17.35 -6.31
N ARG A 207 5.03 -16.14 -6.00
CA ARG A 207 4.85 -15.09 -7.01
C ARG A 207 6.16 -14.67 -7.66
N TYR A 208 7.25 -14.55 -6.89
CA TYR A 208 8.56 -14.16 -7.39
C TYR A 208 9.12 -15.22 -8.35
N LEU A 209 8.91 -16.51 -8.09
CA LEU A 209 9.29 -17.58 -9.01
C LEU A 209 8.55 -17.49 -10.35
N ASN A 210 7.28 -17.06 -10.34
CA ASN A 210 6.43 -16.99 -11.53
C ASN A 210 6.56 -15.66 -12.30
N LYS A 211 6.85 -14.55 -11.62
CA LYS A 211 6.80 -13.18 -12.18
C LYS A 211 8.15 -12.46 -12.19
N GLY A 212 9.16 -12.98 -11.48
CA GLY A 212 10.47 -12.37 -11.36
C GLY A 212 10.39 -10.93 -10.86
N ASP A 213 11.07 -10.02 -11.56
CA ASP A 213 11.17 -8.61 -11.15
C ASP A 213 9.89 -7.78 -11.42
N GLU A 214 8.83 -8.38 -11.95
CA GLU A 214 7.49 -7.76 -11.99
C GLU A 214 6.80 -7.76 -10.62
N CYS A 215 7.38 -8.42 -9.61
CA CYS A 215 6.95 -8.44 -8.21
C CYS A 215 7.95 -7.63 -7.34
N PRO A 216 7.54 -6.96 -6.25
CA PRO A 216 8.46 -6.29 -5.34
C PRO A 216 9.55 -7.24 -4.84
N ASN A 217 10.81 -6.83 -4.94
CA ASN A 217 11.93 -7.62 -4.45
C ASN A 217 12.10 -7.49 -2.93
N ILE A 218 11.53 -8.43 -2.18
CA ILE A 218 11.70 -8.55 -0.73
C ILE A 218 12.58 -9.74 -0.32
N LYS A 219 13.51 -10.16 -1.20
CA LYS A 219 14.47 -11.26 -0.94
C LYS A 219 15.19 -11.12 0.40
N ARG A 220 15.63 -9.90 0.73
CA ARG A 220 16.31 -9.63 1.99
C ARG A 220 15.43 -9.95 3.20
N ALA A 221 14.14 -9.63 3.15
CA ALA A 221 13.22 -9.98 4.23
C ALA A 221 13.02 -11.49 4.32
N PHE A 222 12.90 -12.17 3.18
CA PHE A 222 12.82 -13.62 3.12
C PHE A 222 14.04 -14.29 3.77
N GLU A 223 15.27 -13.87 3.43
CA GLU A 223 16.48 -14.39 4.05
C GLU A 223 16.51 -14.20 5.57
N VAL A 224 16.16 -13.01 6.04
CA VAL A 224 16.17 -12.70 7.48
C VAL A 224 15.16 -13.56 8.23
N TRP A 225 13.94 -13.68 7.70
CA TRP A 225 12.92 -14.57 8.26
C TRP A 225 13.37 -16.03 8.26
N TRP A 226 13.93 -16.54 7.14
CA TRP A 226 14.39 -17.92 7.03
C TRP A 226 15.43 -18.26 8.11
N ARG A 227 16.44 -17.40 8.30
CA ARG A 227 17.45 -17.59 9.36
C ARG A 227 16.82 -17.58 10.76
N ARG A 228 15.82 -16.74 11.00
CA ARG A 228 15.09 -16.68 12.30
C ARG A 228 14.20 -17.89 12.53
N ALA A 229 13.53 -18.38 11.48
CA ALA A 229 12.57 -19.47 11.55
C ALA A 229 13.25 -20.83 11.68
N PHE A 230 14.35 -21.07 10.98
CA PHE A 230 14.96 -22.41 10.90
C PHE A 230 16.33 -22.52 11.57
N ILE A 231 17.20 -21.50 11.49
CA ILE A 231 18.58 -21.64 12.00
C ILE A 231 18.62 -21.45 13.52
N ARG A 232 17.95 -20.42 14.06
CA ARG A 232 17.94 -20.17 15.52
C ARG A 232 17.18 -21.24 16.30
N GLN A 233 16.17 -21.86 15.70
CA GLN A 233 15.46 -22.98 16.33
C GLN A 233 16.34 -24.23 16.45
N TYR A 234 17.30 -24.43 15.55
CA TYR A 234 18.25 -25.54 15.65
C TYR A 234 19.30 -25.33 16.75
N THR A 235 19.80 -24.11 16.93
CA THR A 235 20.81 -23.82 17.97
C THR A 235 20.25 -23.90 19.40
N ASP A 236 18.99 -23.52 19.61
CA ASP A 236 18.33 -23.63 20.94
C ASP A 236 18.00 -25.10 21.31
N VAL A 237 17.90 -26.00 20.32
CA VAL A 237 17.67 -27.45 20.54
C VAL A 237 18.98 -28.20 20.80
N GLU A 238 20.09 -27.75 20.20
CA GLU A 238 21.42 -28.34 20.42
C GLU A 238 22.04 -27.96 21.77
N ASP A 239 21.78 -26.77 22.31
CA ASP A 239 22.34 -26.33 23.61
C ASP A 239 21.60 -26.91 24.84
N GLY A 240 20.44 -27.55 24.64
CA GLY A 240 19.64 -28.18 25.70
C GLY A 240 19.80 -29.70 25.82
N SER A 241 20.57 -30.33 24.94
CA SER A 241 20.60 -31.79 24.79
C SER A 241 21.97 -32.35 25.14
N GLN A 242 22.18 -32.74 26.40
CA GLN A 242 23.17 -33.77 26.73
C GLN A 242 22.78 -35.05 25.97
N LEU A 243 23.34 -35.23 24.78
CA LEU A 243 23.16 -36.40 23.94
C LEU A 243 23.80 -37.62 24.62
N GLN A 244 23.01 -38.44 25.31
CA GLN A 244 23.37 -39.83 25.58
C GLN A 244 23.19 -40.63 24.29
N ILE A 245 24.30 -40.91 23.62
CA ILE A 245 24.36 -41.84 22.49
C ILE A 245 24.11 -43.25 23.02
N THR A 246 22.92 -43.81 22.76
CA THR A 246 22.68 -45.24 22.91
C THR A 246 22.94 -45.91 21.56
N VAL A 247 24.04 -46.65 21.47
CA VAL A 247 24.39 -47.48 20.31
C VAL A 247 23.44 -48.68 20.30
N CYS A 248 22.50 -48.72 19.35
CA CYS A 248 21.73 -49.93 19.07
C CYS A 248 22.56 -50.87 18.20
N SER A 249 23.03 -51.98 18.79
CA SER A 249 23.63 -53.10 18.06
C SER A 249 22.52 -53.97 17.47
N TYR A 250 22.51 -54.15 16.15
CA TYR A 250 21.62 -55.11 15.49
C TYR A 250 22.24 -56.53 15.59
N PRO A 251 21.47 -57.57 15.97
CA PRO A 251 21.90 -58.95 15.84
C PRO A 251 21.63 -59.50 14.42
N ASN A 252 22.55 -60.35 13.95
CA ASN A 252 22.50 -61.08 12.68
C ASN A 252 21.30 -62.03 12.56
#